data_AF-A0A371H4D0-F1
#
_entry.id   AF-A0A371H4D0-F1
#
_cell.length_a   1.000
_cell.length_b   1.000
_cell.length_c   1.000
_cell.angle_alpha   90.00
_cell.angle_beta   90.00
_cell.angle_gamma   90.00
#
_symmetry.space_group_name_H-M   'P 1'
#
loop_
_entity.id
_entity.type
_entity.pdbx_description
1 polymer ?
#
loop_
_entity_poly.entity_id
_entity_poly.type
_entity_poly.pdbx_seq_one_letter_code
_entity_poly.pdbx_strand_id
1 'polypeptide(L)'
;MSAATLPLSSFNPDVKSGIHRHVADFHPSIWKDYFLQYASETTELDQSIETQIETLKREVRNMLVSKTDKPLAKVDLIDSICRLGVNYHFEHEIDQFKDVQGNFSERLASDVEGMLCLYEASHTRIHGEDILEEALVFTSTHLEAITTQLSPSLATEVNHSLRQALHKNLPRLEARRYISIYEKDPSHNEILLTFAKLDFNKLQNLHQKEFGYICKWWNELDVPSKLPY
;
A
#
# COMPACT_ATOMS: atom_id res chain seq x y z
N MET A 1 -4.06 53.48 34.50
CA MET A 1 -4.35 53.63 33.07
C MET A 1 -5.49 52.68 32.74
N SER A 2 -6.70 53.22 32.59
CA SER A 2 -7.94 52.47 32.36
C SER A 2 -8.13 52.30 30.85
N ALA A 3 -8.22 51.06 30.37
CA ALA A 3 -8.47 50.76 28.96
C ALA A 3 -9.98 50.76 28.71
N ALA A 4 -10.44 51.65 27.83
CA ALA A 4 -11.84 51.80 27.45
C ALA A 4 -12.29 50.64 26.55
N THR A 5 -13.35 49.95 26.95
CA THR A 5 -14.05 48.95 26.15
C THR A 5 -14.86 49.63 25.05
N LEU A 6 -14.57 49.34 23.78
CA LEU A 6 -15.41 49.74 22.64
C LEU A 6 -16.64 48.83 22.55
N PRO A 7 -17.84 49.34 22.20
CA PRO A 7 -19.04 48.51 22.10
C PRO A 7 -18.96 47.59 20.89
N LEU A 8 -19.37 46.33 21.05
CA LEU A 8 -19.67 45.44 19.93
C LEU A 8 -20.75 46.09 19.06
N SER A 9 -20.41 46.36 17.79
CA SER A 9 -21.39 46.74 16.78
C SER A 9 -22.42 45.63 16.63
N SER A 10 -23.68 45.95 16.91
CA SER A 10 -24.84 45.09 16.71
C SER A 10 -24.91 44.60 15.26
N PHE A 11 -24.94 43.29 15.06
CA PHE A 11 -25.20 42.65 13.78
C PHE A 11 -26.61 43.03 13.32
N ASN A 12 -26.72 43.68 12.16
CA ASN A 12 -28.00 44.10 11.59
C ASN A 12 -28.44 43.05 10.52
N PRO A 13 -29.49 42.26 10.76
CA PRO A 13 -29.79 41.07 9.94
C PRO A 13 -30.46 41.37 8.58
N ASP A 14 -30.70 42.63 8.21
CA ASP A 14 -31.54 42.99 7.06
C ASP A 14 -30.81 43.45 5.78
N VAL A 15 -29.50 43.27 5.65
CA VAL A 15 -28.82 43.49 4.36
C VAL A 15 -28.85 42.20 3.54
N LYS A 16 -29.91 42.01 2.74
CA LYS A 16 -29.95 41.01 1.66
C LYS A 16 -28.87 41.35 0.61
N SER A 17 -27.67 40.83 0.78
CA SER A 17 -26.68 40.80 -0.30
C SER A 17 -27.24 39.96 -1.45
N GLY A 18 -27.34 40.54 -2.65
CA GLY A 18 -27.89 39.92 -3.86
C GLY A 18 -27.02 38.81 -4.48
N ILE A 19 -26.33 38.03 -3.66
CA ILE A 19 -25.44 36.95 -4.10
C ILE A 19 -26.28 35.66 -4.16
N HIS A 20 -26.69 35.26 -5.35
CA HIS A 20 -27.26 33.93 -5.60
C HIS A 20 -26.15 32.88 -5.50
N ARG A 21 -26.12 32.10 -4.42
CA ARG A 21 -25.27 30.90 -4.34
C ARG A 21 -25.97 29.71 -4.99
N HIS A 22 -25.18 28.85 -5.62
CA HIS A 22 -25.65 27.55 -6.11
C HIS A 22 -26.06 26.66 -4.93
N VAL A 23 -27.08 25.81 -5.14
CA VAL A 23 -27.55 24.83 -4.17
C VAL A 23 -26.51 23.72 -4.07
N ALA A 24 -26.09 23.39 -2.85
CA ALA A 24 -25.27 22.22 -2.60
C ALA A 24 -26.15 20.98 -2.42
N ASP A 25 -25.89 19.94 -3.20
CA ASP A 25 -26.60 18.65 -3.20
C ASP A 25 -25.66 17.47 -2.88
N PHE A 26 -24.53 17.76 -2.23
CA PHE A 26 -23.54 16.76 -1.83
C PHE A 26 -24.11 15.78 -0.81
N HIS A 27 -23.84 14.48 -1.02
CA HIS A 27 -24.25 13.44 -0.10
C HIS A 27 -23.50 13.57 1.25
N PRO A 28 -24.19 13.41 2.40
CA PRO A 28 -23.52 13.45 3.70
C PRO A 28 -22.49 12.33 3.87
N SER A 29 -21.57 12.49 4.82
CA SER A 29 -20.61 11.43 5.13
C SER A 29 -21.33 10.14 5.56
N ILE A 30 -20.98 9.02 4.90
CA ILE A 30 -21.48 7.68 5.26
C ILE A 30 -20.88 7.17 6.57
N TRP A 31 -19.77 7.76 7.03
CA TRP A 31 -18.99 7.28 8.17
C TRP A 31 -19.36 7.97 9.49
N LYS A 32 -20.09 9.11 9.44
CA LYS A 32 -20.48 9.92 10.61
C LYS A 32 -19.31 10.04 11.60
N ASP A 33 -19.53 9.63 12.84
CA ASP A 33 -18.57 9.72 13.95
C ASP A 33 -17.82 8.41 14.24
N TYR A 34 -18.00 7.38 13.38
CA TYR A 34 -17.49 6.01 13.63
C TYR A 34 -16.01 5.99 14.00
N PHE A 35 -15.19 6.81 13.34
CA PHE A 35 -13.75 6.81 13.54
C PHE A 35 -13.26 7.65 14.73
N LEU A 36 -14.11 8.46 15.37
CA LEU A 36 -13.71 9.30 16.51
C LEU A 36 -13.25 8.49 17.72
N GLN A 37 -13.80 7.28 17.89
CA GLN A 37 -13.44 6.40 19.00
C GLN A 37 -11.93 6.07 19.01
N TYR A 38 -11.32 5.93 17.83
CA TYR A 38 -9.90 5.59 17.69
C TYR A 38 -8.95 6.71 18.09
N ALA A 39 -9.42 7.96 18.19
CA ALA A 39 -8.62 9.06 18.74
C ALA A 39 -8.41 8.94 20.26
N SER A 40 -9.31 8.20 20.93
CA SER A 40 -9.34 8.02 22.38
C SER A 40 -8.80 6.66 22.82
N GLU A 41 -8.70 5.69 21.91
CA GLU A 41 -8.16 4.36 22.19
C GLU A 41 -6.63 4.36 22.30
N THR A 42 -6.11 3.77 23.38
CA THR A 42 -4.70 3.43 23.50
C THR A 42 -4.39 2.25 22.59
N THR A 43 -3.83 2.53 21.42
CA THR A 43 -3.33 1.52 20.46
C THR A 43 -2.00 0.90 20.90
N GLU A 44 -1.85 0.55 22.18
CA GLU A 44 -0.72 -0.27 22.59
C GLU A 44 -0.97 -1.69 22.05
N LEU A 45 -0.26 -2.05 21.00
CA LEU A 45 -0.23 -3.44 20.53
C LEU A 45 0.33 -4.27 21.68
N ASP A 46 -0.28 -5.43 21.96
CA ASP A 46 0.22 -6.33 22.98
C ASP A 46 1.70 -6.63 22.69
N GLN A 47 2.58 -6.44 23.68
CA GLN A 47 4.01 -6.72 23.59
C GLN A 47 4.29 -8.14 23.08
N SER A 48 3.39 -9.08 23.37
CA SER A 48 3.43 -10.44 22.82
C SER A 48 3.31 -10.46 21.30
N ILE A 49 2.38 -9.67 20.73
CA ILE A 49 2.17 -9.55 19.28
C ILE A 49 3.37 -8.88 18.62
N GLU A 50 3.92 -7.81 19.21
CA GLU A 50 5.12 -7.16 18.66
C GLU A 50 6.31 -8.12 18.61
N THR A 51 6.53 -8.87 19.69
CA THR A 51 7.58 -9.90 19.75
C THR A 51 7.38 -10.98 18.70
N GLN A 52 6.13 -11.37 18.45
CA GLN A 52 5.79 -12.33 17.41
C GLN A 52 6.09 -11.79 16.00
N ILE A 53 5.73 -10.54 15.71
CA ILE A 53 6.03 -9.87 14.43
C ILE A 53 7.54 -9.85 14.19
N GLU A 54 8.34 -9.46 15.18
CA GLU A 54 9.81 -9.41 15.04
C GLU A 54 10.43 -10.80 14.85
N THR A 55 9.84 -11.82 15.48
CA THR A 55 10.27 -13.21 15.30
C THR A 55 10.01 -13.69 13.87
N LEU A 56 8.78 -13.50 13.37
CA LEU A 56 8.40 -13.89 12.01
C LEU A 56 9.20 -13.11 10.96
N LYS A 57 9.40 -11.80 11.17
CA LYS A 57 10.24 -10.95 10.32
C LYS A 57 11.66 -11.52 10.18
N ARG A 58 12.27 -11.96 11.28
CA ARG A 58 13.60 -12.58 11.27
C ARG A 58 13.59 -13.93 10.54
N GLU A 59 12.54 -14.73 10.68
CA GLU A 59 12.42 -16.00 9.96
C GLU A 59 12.30 -15.79 8.45
N VAL A 60 11.44 -14.86 7.99
CA VAL A 60 11.33 -14.51 6.56
C VAL A 60 12.66 -13.98 6.03
N ARG A 61 13.38 -13.14 6.80
CA ARG A 61 14.72 -12.67 6.43
C ARG A 61 15.70 -13.83 6.24
N ASN A 62 15.68 -14.81 7.13
CA ASN A 62 16.53 -15.99 7.01
C ASN A 62 16.19 -16.82 5.76
N MET A 63 14.91 -16.91 5.37
CA MET A 63 14.50 -17.57 4.13
C MET A 63 15.12 -16.90 2.90
N LEU A 64 15.10 -15.57 2.84
CA LEU A 64 15.72 -14.78 1.75
C LEU A 64 17.24 -14.99 1.65
N VAL A 65 17.93 -14.93 2.79
CA VAL A 65 19.40 -15.02 2.87
C VAL A 65 19.93 -16.45 2.73
N SER A 66 19.12 -17.46 3.04
CA SER A 66 19.52 -18.87 2.95
C SER A 66 20.06 -19.24 1.56
N LYS A 67 21.05 -20.13 1.49
CA LYS A 67 21.49 -20.66 0.19
C LYS A 67 20.40 -21.58 -0.35
N THR A 68 19.95 -21.34 -1.58
CA THR A 68 19.05 -22.23 -2.31
C THR A 68 19.76 -22.79 -3.52
N ASP A 69 19.55 -24.06 -3.81
CA ASP A 69 19.96 -24.67 -5.08
C ASP A 69 18.93 -24.42 -6.19
N LYS A 70 17.77 -23.82 -5.84
CA LYS A 70 16.66 -23.49 -6.74
C LYS A 70 16.40 -21.99 -6.75
N PRO A 71 16.99 -21.22 -7.69
CA PRO A 71 16.79 -19.78 -7.79
C PRO A 71 15.32 -19.37 -7.92
N LEU A 72 14.51 -20.16 -8.63
CA LEU A 72 13.08 -19.89 -8.85
C LEU A 72 12.29 -19.77 -7.53
N ALA A 73 12.54 -20.66 -6.58
CA ALA A 73 11.87 -20.63 -5.27
C ALA A 73 12.15 -19.35 -4.47
N LYS A 74 13.26 -18.66 -4.73
CA LYS A 74 13.53 -17.35 -4.11
C LYS A 74 12.79 -16.22 -4.81
N VAL A 75 12.59 -16.30 -6.11
CA VAL A 75 11.81 -15.32 -6.88
C VAL A 75 10.35 -15.39 -6.48
N ASP A 76 9.79 -16.59 -6.36
CA ASP A 76 8.41 -16.81 -5.88
C ASP A 76 8.21 -16.26 -4.46
N LEU A 77 9.22 -16.40 -3.60
CA LEU A 77 9.21 -15.84 -2.26
C LEU A 77 9.21 -14.30 -2.28
N ILE A 78 10.01 -13.68 -3.14
CA ILE A 78 10.05 -12.22 -3.31
C ILE A 78 8.72 -11.70 -3.87
N ASP A 79 8.16 -12.37 -4.89
CA ASP A 79 6.83 -12.03 -5.43
C ASP A 79 5.77 -12.05 -4.33
N SER A 80 5.75 -13.13 -3.55
CA SER A 80 4.82 -13.28 -2.42
C SER A 80 4.99 -12.15 -1.39
N ILE A 81 6.23 -11.80 -1.03
CA ILE A 81 6.56 -10.70 -0.10
C ILE A 81 6.04 -9.34 -0.61
N CYS A 82 6.25 -9.05 -1.89
CA CYS A 82 5.78 -7.83 -2.53
C CYS A 82 4.25 -7.77 -2.58
N ARG A 83 3.59 -8.84 -3.03
CA ARG A 83 2.14 -8.88 -3.18
C ARG A 83 1.40 -8.93 -1.85
N LEU A 84 2.01 -9.47 -0.80
CA LEU A 84 1.50 -9.38 0.57
C LEU A 84 1.73 -7.99 1.21
N GLY A 85 2.48 -7.11 0.56
CA GLY A 85 2.69 -5.73 0.99
C GLY A 85 3.60 -5.60 2.22
N VAL A 86 4.58 -6.51 2.36
CA VAL A 86 5.56 -6.52 3.46
C VAL A 86 7.01 -6.36 2.98
N ASN A 87 7.22 -6.03 1.71
CA ASN A 87 8.53 -5.82 1.09
C ASN A 87 9.36 -4.72 1.74
N TYR A 88 8.73 -3.68 2.28
CA TYR A 88 9.40 -2.57 2.97
C TYR A 88 10.24 -3.02 4.20
N HIS A 89 10.04 -4.23 4.71
CA HIS A 89 10.88 -4.81 5.78
C HIS A 89 12.18 -5.46 5.28
N PHE A 90 12.29 -5.68 3.97
CA PHE A 90 13.30 -6.54 3.35
C PHE A 90 13.95 -5.91 2.11
N GLU A 91 13.83 -4.59 1.92
CA GLU A 91 14.42 -3.88 0.77
C GLU A 91 15.89 -4.22 0.57
N HIS A 92 16.66 -4.27 1.66
CA HIS A 92 18.08 -4.61 1.62
C HIS A 92 18.33 -6.05 1.14
N GLU A 93 17.59 -7.03 1.69
CA GLU A 93 17.72 -8.43 1.27
C GLU A 93 17.31 -8.63 -0.19
N ILE A 94 16.27 -7.92 -0.64
CA ILE A 94 15.79 -7.99 -2.02
C ILE A 94 16.81 -7.33 -2.96
N ASP A 95 17.43 -6.22 -2.57
CA ASP A 95 18.43 -5.53 -3.38
C ASP A 95 19.70 -6.38 -3.60
N GLN A 96 20.05 -7.25 -2.65
CA GLN A 96 21.15 -8.22 -2.80
C GLN A 96 20.89 -9.29 -3.88
N PHE A 97 19.70 -9.37 -4.46
CA PHE A 97 19.42 -10.26 -5.61
C PHE A 97 19.88 -9.69 -6.95
N LYS A 98 20.38 -8.46 -6.97
CA LYS A 98 21.00 -7.85 -8.14
C LYS A 98 22.47 -8.25 -8.26
N ASP A 99 22.97 -8.22 -9.47
CA ASP A 99 24.39 -8.36 -9.74
C ASP A 99 25.18 -7.10 -9.36
N VAL A 100 26.50 -7.16 -9.50
CA VAL A 100 27.41 -6.04 -9.17
C VAL A 100 27.21 -4.79 -10.03
N GLN A 101 26.44 -4.89 -11.13
CA GLN A 101 26.03 -3.76 -11.96
C GLN A 101 24.62 -3.23 -11.60
N GLY A 102 23.95 -3.82 -10.61
CA GLY A 102 22.58 -3.46 -10.23
C GLY A 102 21.51 -4.13 -11.11
N ASN A 103 21.88 -5.04 -12.01
CA ASN A 103 20.93 -5.72 -12.87
C ASN A 103 20.42 -7.01 -12.23
N PHE A 104 19.18 -7.38 -12.53
CA PHE A 104 18.68 -8.71 -12.20
C PHE A 104 19.35 -9.75 -13.10
N SER A 105 19.72 -10.91 -12.54
CA SER A 105 20.45 -11.97 -13.26
C SER A 105 19.82 -12.31 -14.62
N GLU A 106 20.61 -12.38 -15.70
CA GLU A 106 20.15 -12.83 -17.04
C GLU A 106 19.44 -14.19 -17.06
N ARG A 107 19.63 -15.03 -16.02
CA ARG A 107 18.88 -16.29 -15.85
C ARG A 107 17.37 -16.08 -15.59
N LEU A 108 16.99 -14.93 -15.04
CA LEU A 108 15.59 -14.50 -14.94
C LEU A 108 15.02 -14.07 -16.30
N ALA A 109 15.87 -13.62 -17.22
CA ALA A 109 15.43 -13.15 -18.54
C ALA A 109 14.90 -14.27 -19.45
N SER A 110 15.31 -15.51 -19.20
CA SER A 110 14.76 -16.70 -19.87
C SER A 110 13.46 -17.23 -19.24
N ASP A 111 13.05 -16.68 -18.09
CA ASP A 111 11.87 -17.12 -17.35
C ASP A 111 10.75 -16.07 -17.46
N VAL A 112 9.80 -16.36 -18.35
CA VAL A 112 8.67 -15.48 -18.68
C VAL A 112 7.77 -15.26 -17.46
N GLU A 113 7.63 -16.28 -16.60
CA GLU A 113 6.79 -16.23 -15.40
C GLU A 113 7.45 -15.38 -14.32
N GLY A 114 8.76 -15.57 -14.08
CA GLY A 114 9.56 -14.70 -13.21
C GLY A 114 9.63 -13.24 -13.70
N MET A 115 9.69 -13.03 -15.02
CA MET A 115 9.66 -11.69 -15.62
C MET A 115 8.31 -10.99 -15.43
N LEU A 116 7.21 -11.75 -15.54
CA LEU A 116 5.85 -11.28 -15.25
C LEU A 116 5.70 -10.88 -13.77
N CYS A 117 6.19 -11.70 -12.85
CA CYS A 117 6.18 -11.39 -11.42
C CYS A 117 6.97 -10.11 -11.10
N LEU A 118 8.19 -9.96 -11.67
CA LEU A 118 8.98 -8.74 -11.48
C LEU A 118 8.33 -7.51 -12.12
N TYR A 119 7.71 -7.67 -13.29
CA TYR A 119 6.93 -6.62 -13.94
C TYR A 119 5.80 -6.15 -13.04
N GLU A 120 5.00 -7.06 -12.50
CA GLU A 120 3.92 -6.71 -11.58
C GLU A 120 4.47 -6.03 -10.31
N ALA A 121 5.50 -6.59 -9.68
CA ALA A 121 6.13 -6.01 -8.49
C ALA A 121 6.66 -4.59 -8.74
N SER A 122 7.23 -4.31 -9.92
CA SER A 122 7.76 -2.99 -10.26
C SER A 122 6.71 -1.86 -10.28
N HIS A 123 5.44 -2.20 -10.53
CA HIS A 123 4.36 -1.22 -10.47
C HIS A 123 3.93 -0.85 -9.05
N THR A 124 4.47 -1.49 -7.99
CA THR A 124 4.23 -1.10 -6.58
C THR A 124 4.98 0.16 -6.14
N ARG A 125 5.85 0.70 -6.99
CA ARG A 125 6.82 1.73 -6.61
C ARG A 125 6.18 2.99 -6.02
N ILE A 126 6.83 3.55 -5.00
CA ILE A 126 6.59 4.90 -4.49
C ILE A 126 7.66 5.89 -4.98
N HIS A 127 7.43 7.19 -4.77
CA HIS A 127 8.40 8.21 -5.18
C HIS A 127 9.75 8.00 -4.47
N GLY A 128 10.83 7.91 -5.25
CA GLY A 128 12.20 7.72 -4.75
C GLY A 128 12.72 6.28 -4.80
N GLU A 129 11.92 5.32 -5.27
CA GLU A 129 12.35 3.93 -5.48
C GLU A 129 12.90 3.72 -6.90
N ASP A 130 14.12 4.21 -7.14
CA ASP A 130 14.80 4.10 -8.45
C ASP A 130 14.93 2.65 -8.93
N ILE A 131 15.02 1.71 -7.99
CA ILE A 131 15.13 0.27 -8.22
C ILE A 131 13.91 -0.29 -8.94
N LEU A 132 12.71 0.05 -8.47
CA LEU A 132 11.48 -0.47 -9.05
C LEU A 132 11.17 0.25 -10.36
N GLU A 133 11.67 1.49 -10.55
CA GLU A 133 11.61 2.15 -11.84
C GLU A 133 12.48 1.44 -12.89
N GLU A 134 13.72 1.07 -12.55
CA GLU A 134 14.58 0.30 -13.44
C GLU A 134 14.01 -1.09 -13.74
N ALA A 135 13.48 -1.77 -12.72
CA ALA A 135 12.80 -3.06 -12.89
C ALA A 135 11.60 -2.96 -13.84
N LEU A 136 10.83 -1.87 -13.75
CA LEU A 136 9.68 -1.62 -14.62
C LEU A 136 10.10 -1.48 -16.07
N VAL A 137 11.14 -0.68 -16.33
CA VAL A 137 11.67 -0.49 -17.69
C VAL A 137 12.23 -1.80 -18.26
N PHE A 138 13.03 -2.51 -17.46
CA PHE A 138 13.67 -3.77 -17.86
C PHE A 138 12.63 -4.84 -18.23
N THR A 139 11.66 -5.07 -17.35
CA THR A 139 10.66 -6.12 -17.52
C THR A 139 9.66 -5.80 -18.63
N SER A 140 9.21 -4.54 -18.75
CA SER A 140 8.32 -4.11 -19.85
C SER A 140 8.97 -4.38 -21.21
N THR A 141 10.22 -3.98 -21.36
CA THR A 141 10.97 -4.14 -22.62
C THR A 141 11.15 -5.61 -22.99
N HIS A 142 11.49 -6.46 -22.02
CA HIS A 142 11.68 -7.90 -22.26
C HIS A 142 10.37 -8.64 -22.52
N LEU A 143 9.31 -8.34 -21.76
CA LEU A 143 7.98 -8.93 -21.97
C LEU A 143 7.41 -8.57 -23.33
N GLU A 144 7.52 -7.31 -23.76
CA GLU A 144 7.12 -6.88 -25.11
C GLU A 144 7.90 -7.63 -26.21
N ALA A 145 9.21 -7.79 -26.04
CA ALA A 145 10.05 -8.49 -27.01
C ALA A 145 9.72 -9.99 -27.13
N ILE A 146 9.49 -10.68 -26.00
CA ILE A 146 9.28 -12.13 -25.97
C ILE A 146 7.84 -12.54 -26.30
N THR A 147 6.86 -11.63 -26.15
CA THR A 147 5.41 -11.90 -26.38
C THR A 147 5.11 -12.58 -27.71
N THR A 148 5.86 -12.26 -28.77
CA THR A 148 5.68 -12.85 -30.11
C THR A 148 6.12 -14.31 -30.23
N GLN A 149 6.87 -14.81 -29.25
CA GLN A 149 7.47 -16.15 -29.23
C GLN A 149 6.79 -17.08 -28.20
N LEU A 150 5.83 -16.57 -27.42
CA LEU A 150 5.14 -17.33 -26.36
C LEU A 150 3.98 -18.16 -26.90
N SER A 151 3.52 -19.11 -26.08
CA SER A 151 2.26 -19.82 -26.33
C SER A 151 1.08 -18.83 -26.30
N PRO A 152 -0.01 -19.10 -27.03
CA PRO A 152 -1.15 -18.18 -27.10
C PRO A 152 -1.78 -17.82 -25.74
N SER A 153 -1.80 -18.76 -24.80
CA SER A 153 -2.34 -18.54 -23.44
C SER A 153 -1.44 -17.61 -22.62
N LEU A 154 -0.13 -17.85 -22.63
CA LEU A 154 0.83 -17.05 -21.88
C LEU A 154 1.03 -15.65 -22.49
N ALA A 155 1.01 -15.55 -23.82
CA ALA A 155 0.99 -14.27 -24.52
C ALA A 155 -0.24 -13.42 -24.15
N THR A 156 -1.40 -14.06 -23.92
CA THR A 156 -2.62 -13.35 -23.49
C THR A 156 -2.46 -12.78 -22.09
N GLU A 157 -1.87 -13.53 -21.17
CA GLU A 157 -1.58 -13.11 -19.80
C GLU A 157 -0.57 -11.96 -19.76
N VAL A 158 0.56 -12.09 -20.46
CA VAL A 158 1.55 -11.01 -20.61
C VAL A 158 0.91 -9.73 -21.19
N ASN A 159 0.12 -9.86 -22.25
CA ASN A 159 -0.57 -8.70 -22.85
C ASN A 159 -1.61 -8.08 -21.90
N HIS A 160 -2.25 -8.88 -21.05
CA HIS A 160 -3.18 -8.39 -20.04
C HIS A 160 -2.44 -7.56 -18.98
N SER A 161 -1.36 -8.10 -18.43
CA SER A 161 -0.47 -7.41 -17.48
C SER A 161 0.16 -6.14 -18.06
N LEU A 162 0.65 -6.18 -19.31
CA LEU A 162 1.19 -5.00 -20.00
C LEU A 162 0.15 -3.88 -20.19
N ARG A 163 -1.11 -4.23 -20.45
CA ARG A 163 -2.21 -3.26 -20.61
C ARG A 163 -2.77 -2.76 -19.29
N GLN A 164 -2.76 -3.62 -18.28
CA GLN A 164 -3.48 -3.44 -17.04
C GLN A 164 -2.65 -4.02 -15.89
N ALA A 165 -1.48 -3.41 -15.65
CA ALA A 165 -0.64 -3.74 -14.51
C ALA A 165 -1.50 -3.76 -13.23
N LEU A 166 -1.40 -4.84 -12.46
CA LEU A 166 -2.26 -5.10 -11.30
C LEU A 166 -2.16 -3.96 -10.25
N HIS A 167 -1.10 -3.15 -10.32
CA HIS A 167 -0.81 -2.05 -9.41
C HIS A 167 -1.19 -0.63 -9.89
N LYS A 168 -2.06 -0.48 -10.91
CA LYS A 168 -2.92 0.73 -10.92
C LYS A 168 -3.84 0.80 -9.68
N ASN A 169 -3.89 -0.29 -8.90
CA ASN A 169 -4.62 -0.39 -7.65
C ASN A 169 -3.74 0.03 -6.46
N LEU A 170 -4.36 0.67 -5.46
CA LEU A 170 -3.69 1.12 -4.24
C LEU A 170 -2.96 -0.08 -3.58
N PRO A 171 -1.63 -0.01 -3.31
CA PRO A 171 -0.85 -1.14 -2.80
C PRO A 171 -1.47 -1.83 -1.59
N ARG A 172 -2.09 -1.05 -0.70
CA ARG A 172 -2.76 -1.57 0.50
C ARG A 172 -4.04 -2.37 0.20
N LEU A 173 -4.76 -1.99 -0.85
CA LEU A 173 -5.96 -2.72 -1.29
C LEU A 173 -5.56 -4.04 -1.95
N GLU A 174 -4.52 -4.05 -2.77
CA GLU A 174 -3.99 -5.27 -3.37
C GLU A 174 -3.43 -6.22 -2.32
N ALA A 175 -2.64 -5.73 -1.35
CA ALA A 175 -2.15 -6.55 -0.24
C ALA A 175 -3.30 -7.24 0.50
N ARG A 176 -4.38 -6.49 0.83
CA ARG A 176 -5.57 -7.07 1.47
C ARG A 176 -6.24 -8.15 0.62
N ARG A 177 -6.36 -7.92 -0.69
CA ARG A 177 -6.94 -8.90 -1.62
C ARG A 177 -6.06 -10.15 -1.72
N TYR A 178 -4.76 -9.96 -1.84
CA TYR A 178 -3.80 -11.03 -2.05
C TYR A 178 -3.61 -11.90 -0.81
N ILE A 179 -3.65 -11.35 0.41
CA ILE A 179 -3.66 -12.14 1.65
C ILE A 179 -4.73 -13.24 1.61
N SER A 180 -5.95 -12.92 1.14
CA SER A 180 -7.04 -13.90 1.02
C SER A 180 -6.86 -14.92 -0.12
N ILE A 181 -6.04 -14.60 -1.12
CA ILE A 181 -5.71 -15.51 -2.22
C ILE A 181 -4.59 -16.46 -1.76
N TYR A 182 -3.52 -15.89 -1.20
CA TYR A 182 -2.36 -16.62 -0.70
C TYR A 182 -2.75 -17.64 0.39
N GLU A 183 -3.68 -17.29 1.29
CA GLU A 183 -4.21 -18.22 2.29
C GLU A 183 -4.93 -19.46 1.70
N LYS A 184 -5.46 -19.36 0.48
CA LYS A 184 -6.16 -20.47 -0.18
C LYS A 184 -5.23 -21.38 -0.97
N ASP A 185 -4.01 -20.94 -1.23
CA ASP A 185 -3.01 -21.72 -1.96
C ASP A 185 -2.50 -22.86 -1.08
N PRO A 186 -2.62 -24.14 -1.45
CA PRO A 186 -2.11 -25.26 -0.65
C PRO A 186 -0.59 -25.25 -0.43
N SER A 187 0.16 -24.50 -1.23
CA SER A 187 1.62 -24.41 -1.20
C SER A 187 2.17 -23.19 -0.46
N HIS A 188 1.29 -22.34 0.08
CA HIS A 188 1.70 -21.10 0.70
C HIS A 188 2.63 -21.30 1.89
N ASN A 189 3.51 -20.33 2.10
CA ASN A 189 4.36 -20.27 3.27
C ASN A 189 3.59 -19.69 4.47
N GLU A 190 3.29 -20.54 5.46
CA GLU A 190 2.53 -20.18 6.67
C GLU A 190 3.20 -19.07 7.50
N ILE A 191 4.53 -19.08 7.59
CA ILE A 191 5.30 -18.06 8.33
C ILE A 191 5.11 -16.70 7.67
N LEU A 192 5.22 -16.65 6.34
CA LEU A 192 5.02 -15.42 5.57
C LEU A 192 3.56 -14.94 5.63
N LEU A 193 2.58 -15.84 5.54
CA LEU A 193 1.16 -15.48 5.66
C LEU A 193 0.85 -14.89 7.04
N THR A 194 1.31 -15.54 8.10
CA THR A 194 1.11 -15.08 9.48
C THR A 194 1.77 -13.72 9.69
N PHE A 195 3.00 -13.55 9.20
CA PHE A 195 3.70 -12.27 9.23
C PHE A 195 2.89 -11.17 8.55
N ALA A 196 2.44 -11.42 7.31
CA ALA A 196 1.68 -10.45 6.53
C ALA A 196 0.36 -10.05 7.21
N LYS A 197 -0.38 -10.99 7.80
CA LYS A 197 -1.62 -10.69 8.54
C LYS A 197 -1.36 -9.81 9.77
N LEU A 198 -0.35 -10.14 10.57
CA LEU A 198 -0.03 -9.38 11.78
C LEU A 198 0.49 -7.97 11.44
N ASP A 199 1.38 -7.87 10.46
CA ASP A 199 1.87 -6.58 9.95
C ASP A 199 0.72 -5.74 9.37
N PHE A 200 -0.19 -6.40 8.63
CA PHE A 200 -1.34 -5.71 8.05
C PHE A 200 -2.22 -5.06 9.13
N ASN A 201 -2.52 -5.82 10.18
CA ASN A 201 -3.36 -5.38 11.29
C ASN A 201 -2.65 -4.32 12.16
N LYS A 202 -1.34 -4.44 12.38
CA LYS A 202 -0.55 -3.43 13.10
C LYS A 202 -0.65 -2.06 12.44
N LEU A 203 -0.39 -2.00 11.14
CA LEU A 203 -0.52 -0.75 10.37
C LEU A 203 -1.98 -0.28 10.27
N GLN A 204 -2.95 -1.21 10.18
CA GLN A 204 -4.37 -0.83 10.20
C GLN A 204 -4.75 -0.12 11.50
N ASN A 205 -4.30 -0.62 12.66
CA ASN A 205 -4.54 0.02 13.95
C ASN A 205 -3.91 1.43 14.01
N LEU A 206 -2.69 1.59 13.48
CA LEU A 206 -2.04 2.90 13.38
C LEU A 206 -2.89 3.87 12.53
N HIS A 207 -3.28 3.45 11.32
CA HIS A 207 -4.09 4.28 10.43
C HIS A 207 -5.46 4.64 11.03
N GLN A 208 -6.09 3.71 11.76
CA GLN A 208 -7.36 3.98 12.44
C GLN A 208 -7.21 5.08 13.49
N LYS A 209 -6.12 5.06 14.26
CA LYS A 209 -5.82 6.11 15.24
C LYS A 209 -5.51 7.45 14.59
N GLU A 210 -4.64 7.47 13.59
CA GLU A 210 -4.33 8.69 12.82
C GLU A 210 -5.59 9.30 12.23
N PHE A 211 -6.42 8.47 11.60
CA PHE A 211 -7.69 8.91 11.03
C PHE A 211 -8.67 9.38 12.11
N GLY A 212 -8.69 8.72 13.26
CA GLY A 212 -9.46 9.19 14.42
C GLY A 212 -9.05 10.60 14.86
N TYR A 213 -7.75 10.90 14.94
CA TYR A 213 -7.28 12.25 15.24
C TYR A 213 -7.65 13.27 14.16
N ILE A 214 -7.59 12.88 12.88
CA ILE A 214 -8.05 13.73 11.77
C ILE A 214 -9.55 14.02 11.89
N CYS A 215 -10.37 13.02 12.19
CA CYS A 215 -11.81 13.20 12.41
C CYS A 215 -12.08 14.13 13.62
N LYS A 216 -11.32 13.98 14.71
CA LYS A 216 -11.45 14.85 15.88
C LYS A 216 -11.13 16.31 15.52
N TRP A 217 -10.00 16.54 14.85
CA TRP A 217 -9.60 17.86 14.36
C TRP A 217 -10.66 18.45 13.41
N TRP A 218 -11.17 17.65 12.48
CA TRP A 218 -12.22 18.05 11.55
C TRP A 218 -13.52 18.48 12.26
N ASN A 219 -13.92 17.76 13.32
CA ASN A 219 -15.09 18.09 14.11
C ASN A 219 -14.90 19.38 14.94
N GLU A 220 -13.69 19.62 15.47
CA GLU A 220 -13.37 20.87 16.17
C GLU A 220 -13.45 22.11 15.25
N LEU A 221 -13.15 21.93 13.95
CA LEU A 221 -13.35 22.99 12.96
C LEU A 221 -14.81 23.30 12.70
N ASP A 222 -15.72 22.35 12.91
CA ASP A 222 -17.17 22.47 12.68
C ASP A 222 -17.49 22.99 11.25
N VAL A 223 -16.75 22.47 10.28
CA VAL A 223 -16.91 22.81 8.86
C VAL A 223 -18.33 22.57 8.37
N PRO A 224 -19.01 21.44 8.68
CA PRO A 224 -20.36 21.20 8.19
C PRO A 224 -21.37 22.27 8.60
N SER A 225 -21.23 22.86 9.80
CA SER A 225 -22.11 23.94 10.25
C SER A 225 -21.69 25.30 9.70
N LYS A 226 -20.38 25.54 9.56
CA LYS A 226 -19.83 26.85 9.12
C LYS A 226 -19.81 27.03 7.60
N LEU A 227 -19.63 25.95 6.85
CA LEU A 227 -19.49 25.90 5.39
C LEU A 227 -20.32 24.72 4.84
N PRO A 228 -21.67 24.82 4.85
CA PRO A 228 -22.56 23.72 4.45
C PRO A 228 -22.72 23.55 2.93
N TYR A 229 -21.82 24.12 2.14
CA TYR A 229 -21.94 24.23 0.68
C TYR A 229 -20.78 23.60 -0.06
#